data_AF-A0AB35KBS4-F1
#
_entry.id   AF-A0AB35KBS4-F1
#
_cell.length_a   1.000
_cell.length_b   1.000
_cell.length_c   1.000
_cell.angle_alpha   90.00
_cell.angle_beta   90.00
_cell.angle_gamma   90.00
#
_symmetry.space_group_name_H-M   'P 1'
#
loop_
_entity.id
_entity.type
_entity.pdbx_description
1 polymer ?
#
loop_
_entity_poly.entity_id
_entity_poly.type
_entity_poly.pdbx_seq_one_letter_code
_entity_poly.pdbx_strand_id
1 'polypeptide(L)'
;MITKAIYKFLLLFPDDDQAFSFKELQELSGKDISKTRAYTNLLIDQGMIIKLTDPDGFMILPKGIVAKDEYQEYKKLNFFKQFIYPALVAIIGVIVGAIISA
;
A
#
# COMPACT_ATOMS: atom_id res chain seq x y z
N MET A 1 9.91 2.68 -3.89
CA MET A 1 8.95 2.13 -2.91
C MET A 1 8.06 3.25 -2.37
N ILE A 2 6.75 3.07 -2.32
CA ILE A 2 5.79 4.07 -1.83
C ILE A 2 5.68 4.09 -0.29
N THR A 3 5.25 5.22 0.27
CA THR A 3 5.02 5.35 1.72
C THR A 3 3.66 4.75 2.12
N LYS A 4 3.46 4.49 3.43
CA LYS A 4 2.15 4.03 3.95
C LYS A 4 1.00 4.99 3.62
N ALA A 5 1.26 6.28 3.62
CA ALA A 5 0.24 7.29 3.34
C ALA A 5 -0.16 7.27 1.86
N ILE A 6 0.82 7.15 0.96
CA ILE A 6 0.61 7.05 -0.47
C ILE A 6 -0.06 5.73 -0.84
N TYR A 7 0.38 4.61 -0.25
CA TYR A 7 -0.30 3.33 -0.39
C TYR A 7 -1.78 3.40 0.02
N LYS A 8 -2.10 3.98 1.18
CA LYS A 8 -3.48 4.14 1.63
C LYS A 8 -4.32 5.00 0.68
N PHE A 9 -3.72 5.99 0.04
CA PHE A 9 -4.42 6.84 -0.92
C PHE A 9 -4.60 6.14 -2.27
N LEU A 10 -3.60 5.37 -2.72
CA LEU A 10 -3.70 4.48 -3.89
C LEU A 10 -4.79 3.41 -3.75
N LEU A 11 -5.05 2.93 -2.54
CA LEU A 11 -6.15 1.99 -2.27
C LEU A 11 -7.56 2.56 -2.53
N LEU A 12 -7.69 3.88 -2.67
CA LEU A 12 -8.97 4.50 -3.04
C LEU A 12 -9.31 4.25 -4.50
N PHE A 13 -8.31 3.91 -5.32
CA PHE A 13 -8.50 3.56 -6.72
C PHE A 13 -8.68 2.04 -6.87
N PRO A 14 -9.84 1.57 -7.35
CA PRO A 14 -10.05 0.19 -7.72
C PRO A 14 -9.19 -0.21 -8.93
N ASP A 15 -9.02 -1.51 -9.15
CA ASP A 15 -8.19 -2.08 -10.23
C ASP A 15 -8.93 -2.21 -11.57
N ASP A 16 -10.17 -1.73 -11.66
CA ASP A 16 -11.09 -1.87 -12.79
C ASP A 16 -11.15 -0.62 -13.69
N ASP A 17 -10.11 0.21 -13.66
CA ASP A 17 -9.99 1.45 -14.45
C ASP A 17 -11.13 2.47 -14.20
N GLN A 18 -11.84 2.37 -13.07
CA GLN A 18 -12.85 3.36 -12.70
C GLN A 18 -12.21 4.72 -12.41
N ALA A 19 -12.77 5.77 -13.01
CA ALA A 19 -12.36 7.15 -12.76
C ALA A 19 -13.07 7.74 -11.54
N PHE A 20 -12.33 8.49 -10.72
CA PHE A 20 -12.84 9.21 -9.55
C PHE A 20 -12.60 10.71 -9.70
N SER A 21 -13.61 11.51 -9.41
CA SER A 21 -13.48 12.95 -9.34
C SER A 21 -12.57 13.36 -8.17
N PHE A 22 -12.01 14.57 -8.24
CA PHE A 22 -11.24 15.12 -7.13
C PHE A 22 -12.04 15.17 -5.81
N LYS A 23 -13.35 15.47 -5.92
CA LYS A 23 -14.26 15.58 -4.79
C LYS A 23 -14.45 14.23 -4.10
N GLU A 24 -14.68 13.16 -4.87
CA GLU A 24 -14.81 11.81 -4.32
C GLU A 24 -13.52 11.35 -3.64
N LEU A 25 -12.35 11.60 -4.25
CA LEU A 25 -11.06 11.29 -3.62
C LEU A 25 -10.86 12.06 -2.31
N GLN A 26 -11.31 13.31 -2.25
CA GLN A 26 -11.25 14.10 -1.03
C GLN A 26 -12.14 13.50 0.07
N GLU A 27 -13.39 13.18 -0.26
CA GLU A 27 -14.37 12.60 0.66
C GLU A 27 -13.91 11.22 1.17
N LEU A 28 -13.52 10.32 0.27
CA LEU A 28 -13.07 8.97 0.60
C LEU A 28 -11.77 8.96 1.41
N SER A 29 -10.85 9.88 1.12
CA SER A 29 -9.59 9.96 1.85
C SER A 29 -9.71 10.60 3.24
N GLY A 30 -10.80 11.34 3.48
CA GLY A 30 -10.99 12.17 4.68
C GLY A 30 -9.92 13.25 4.84
N LYS A 31 -9.25 13.65 3.75
CA LYS A 31 -8.14 14.62 3.78
C LYS A 31 -8.62 16.00 3.36
N ASP A 32 -7.91 17.01 3.85
CA ASP A 32 -8.08 18.37 3.36
C ASP A 32 -7.69 18.50 1.88
N ILE A 33 -8.21 19.55 1.22
CA ILE A 33 -7.99 19.83 -0.20
C ILE A 33 -6.50 19.85 -0.56
N SER A 34 -5.66 20.42 0.30
CA SER A 34 -4.23 20.58 0.06
C SER A 34 -3.52 19.24 0.01
N LYS A 35 -3.80 18.35 0.97
CA LYS A 35 -3.23 16.99 1.03
C LYS A 35 -3.74 16.11 -0.10
N THR A 36 -5.03 16.16 -0.42
CA THR A 36 -5.59 15.41 -1.55
C THR A 36 -4.89 15.83 -2.84
N ARG A 37 -4.72 17.14 -3.07
CA ARG A 37 -4.01 17.69 -4.23
C ARG A 37 -2.53 17.29 -4.26
N ALA A 38 -1.84 17.35 -3.13
CA ALA A 38 -0.44 16.95 -3.05
C ALA A 38 -0.27 15.46 -3.40
N TYR A 39 -1.18 14.60 -2.95
CA TYR A 39 -1.11 13.17 -3.22
C TYR A 39 -1.50 12.84 -4.66
N THR A 40 -2.53 13.48 -5.22
CA THR A 40 -2.88 13.29 -6.65
C THR A 40 -1.72 13.74 -7.54
N ASN A 41 -1.12 14.90 -7.27
CA ASN A 41 0.01 15.40 -8.07
C ASN A 41 1.22 14.45 -7.98
N LEU A 42 1.58 14.01 -6.77
CA LEU A 42 2.69 13.07 -6.59
C LEU A 42 2.45 11.75 -7.36
N LEU A 43 1.22 11.23 -7.34
CA LEU A 43 0.89 10.00 -8.06
C LEU A 43 0.91 10.19 -9.58
N ILE A 44 0.51 11.35 -10.07
CA ILE A 44 0.62 11.72 -11.50
C ILE A 44 2.09 11.82 -11.90
N ASP A 45 2.90 12.56 -11.15
CA ASP A 45 4.33 12.74 -11.41
C ASP A 45 5.08 11.40 -11.42
N GLN A 46 4.61 10.45 -10.62
CA GLN A 46 5.16 9.10 -10.57
C GLN A 46 4.57 8.16 -11.62
N GLY A 47 3.61 8.60 -12.44
CA GLY A 47 2.94 7.80 -13.47
C GLY A 47 2.11 6.65 -12.91
N MET A 48 1.60 6.80 -11.69
CA MET A 48 0.77 5.79 -11.00
C MET A 48 -0.72 6.03 -11.23
N ILE A 49 -1.12 7.27 -11.48
CA ILE A 49 -2.48 7.65 -11.89
C ILE A 49 -2.39 8.61 -13.08
N ILE A 50 -3.49 8.77 -13.79
CA ILE A 50 -3.66 9.76 -14.86
C ILE A 50 -4.85 10.66 -14.56
N LYS A 51 -4.76 11.94 -14.96
CA LYS A 51 -5.90 12.84 -14.98
C LYS A 51 -6.64 12.69 -16.31
N LEU A 52 -7.93 12.40 -16.24
CA LEU A 52 -8.84 12.36 -17.39
C LEU A 52 -9.50 13.73 -17.56
N THR A 53 -9.80 14.09 -18.81
CA THR A 53 -10.48 15.35 -19.16
C THR A 53 -11.95 15.14 -19.49
N ASP A 54 -12.34 13.93 -19.91
CA ASP A 54 -13.73 13.53 -20.15
C ASP A 54 -13.87 12.01 -19.91
N PRO A 55 -14.49 11.56 -18.81
CA PRO A 55 -14.99 12.37 -17.68
C PRO A 55 -13.84 13.02 -16.89
N ASP A 56 -14.04 14.22 -16.32
CA ASP A 56 -13.03 14.86 -15.45
C ASP A 56 -12.83 14.03 -14.18
N GLY A 57 -11.62 13.54 -13.98
CA GLY A 57 -11.32 12.65 -12.88
C GLY A 57 -9.91 12.09 -12.92
N PHE A 58 -9.67 11.08 -12.09
CA PHE A 58 -8.39 10.41 -11.96
C PHE A 58 -8.61 8.91 -12.04
N MET A 59 -7.73 8.23 -12.76
CA MET A 59 -7.78 6.78 -12.95
C MET A 59 -6.41 6.20 -12.62
N ILE A 60 -6.39 4.99 -12.05
CA ILE A 60 -5.13 4.29 -11.78
C ILE A 60 -4.49 3.80 -13.08
N LEU A 61 -3.17 3.73 -13.09
CA LEU A 61 -2.39 3.11 -14.18
C LEU A 61 -1.81 1.78 -13.70
N PRO A 62 -1.40 0.87 -14.62
CA PRO A 62 -0.79 -0.40 -14.24
C PRO A 62 0.38 -0.28 -13.26
N LYS A 63 1.17 0.80 -13.37
CA LYS A 63 2.26 1.12 -12.44
C LYS A 63 1.77 1.37 -11.01
N GLY A 64 0.60 1.99 -10.84
CA GLY A 64 -0.03 2.19 -9.54
C GLY A 64 -0.47 0.86 -8.91
N ILE A 65 -1.03 -0.05 -9.71
CA ILE A 65 -1.43 -1.40 -9.28
C ILE A 65 -0.20 -2.18 -8.79
N VAL A 66 0.86 -2.25 -9.60
CA VAL A 66 2.13 -2.89 -9.23
C VAL A 66 2.70 -2.29 -7.94
N ALA A 67 2.64 -0.96 -7.77
CA ALA A 67 3.12 -0.31 -6.56
C ALA A 67 2.30 -0.68 -5.30
N LYS A 68 1.00 -0.99 -5.44
CA LYS A 68 0.18 -1.52 -4.32
C LYS A 68 0.67 -2.91 -3.92
N ASP A 69 0.89 -3.77 -4.90
CA ASP A 69 1.29 -5.16 -4.69
C ASP A 69 2.69 -5.26 -4.07
N GLU A 70 3.66 -4.53 -4.61
CA GLU A 70 5.03 -4.46 -4.08
C GLU A 70 5.03 -4.02 -2.59
N TYR A 71 4.19 -3.05 -2.24
CA TYR A 71 4.09 -2.56 -0.88
C TYR A 71 3.47 -3.60 0.07
N GLN A 72 2.44 -4.34 -0.38
CA GLN A 72 1.86 -5.43 0.40
C GLN A 72 2.85 -6.59 0.60
N GLU A 73 3.56 -6.98 -0.45
CA GLU A 73 4.51 -8.07 -0.42
C GLU A 73 5.69 -7.74 0.51
N TYR A 74 6.24 -6.54 0.39
CA TYR A 74 7.26 -6.06 1.31
C TYR A 74 6.81 -6.14 2.78
N LYS A 75 5.56 -5.75 3.07
CA LYS A 75 5.02 -5.85 4.43
C LYS A 75 4.90 -7.28 4.91
N LYS A 76 4.44 -8.20 4.06
CA LYS A 76 4.33 -9.64 4.40
C LYS A 76 5.71 -10.22 4.71
N LEU A 77 6.70 -9.93 3.86
CA LEU A 77 8.09 -10.37 4.02
C LEU A 77 8.71 -9.83 5.31
N ASN A 78 8.53 -8.53 5.59
CA ASN A 78 9.03 -7.94 6.83
C ASN A 78 8.35 -8.52 8.06
N PHE A 79 7.03 -8.73 8.02
CA PHE A 79 6.30 -9.34 9.13
C PHE A 79 6.80 -10.76 9.42
N PHE A 80 6.98 -11.58 8.37
CA PHE A 80 7.52 -12.92 8.51
C PHE A 80 8.93 -12.93 9.12
N LYS A 81 9.83 -12.09 8.61
CA LYS A 81 11.22 -12.01 9.10
C LYS A 81 11.34 -11.47 10.52
N GLN A 82 10.54 -10.47 10.88
CA GLN A 82 10.68 -9.80 12.19
C GLN A 82 9.91 -10.50 13.31
N PHE A 83 8.80 -11.18 13.01
CA PHE A 83 7.91 -11.73 14.04
C PHE A 83 7.81 -13.26 13.97
N ILE A 84 7.56 -13.83 12.78
CA ILE A 84 7.33 -15.28 12.67
C ILE A 84 8.65 -16.05 12.82
N TYR A 85 9.70 -15.64 12.12
CA TYR A 85 10.96 -16.37 12.12
C TYR A 85 11.61 -16.46 13.53
N PRO A 86 11.73 -15.36 14.31
CA PRO A 86 12.27 -15.44 15.67
C PRO A 86 11.41 -16.28 16.61
N ALA A 87 10.08 -16.21 16.48
CA ALA A 87 9.18 -17.03 17.28
C ALA A 87 9.35 -18.53 16.99
N LEU A 88 9.51 -18.90 15.72
CA LEU A 88 9.75 -20.28 15.31
C LEU A 88 11.08 -20.81 15.85
N VAL A 89 12.14 -20.00 15.77
CA VAL A 89 13.45 -20.33 16.35
C VAL A 89 13.37 -20.48 17.87
N ALA A 90 12.63 -19.60 18.56
CA ALA A 90 12.45 -19.68 20.01
C ALA A 90 11.73 -20.97 20.43
N ILE A 91 10.66 -21.37 19.72
CA ILE A 91 9.95 -22.62 19.98
C ILE A 91 10.87 -23.84 19.79
N ILE A 92 11.63 -23.87 18.69
CA ILE A 92 12.60 -24.96 18.45
C ILE A 92 13.67 -24.98 19.55
N GLY A 93 14.20 -23.82 19.95
CA GLY A 93 15.18 -23.70 21.02
C GLY A 93 14.66 -24.21 22.36
N VAL A 94 13.40 -23.94 22.70
CA VAL A 94 12.75 -24.46 23.91
C VAL A 94 12.60 -25.99 23.85
N ILE A 95 12.19 -26.55 22.70
CA ILE A 95 12.05 -28.00 22.53
C ILE A 95 13.41 -28.70 22.65
N VAL A 96 14.44 -28.18 21.98
CA VAL A 96 15.81 -28.74 22.07
C VAL A 96 16.36 -28.63 23.49
N GLY A 97 16.15 -27.51 24.18
CA GLY A 97 16.55 -27.34 25.58
C GLY A 97 15.84 -28.30 26.53
N ALA A 98 14.54 -28.58 26.29
CA ALA A 98 13.78 -29.54 27.08
C ALA A 98 14.26 -30.99 26.87
N ILE A 99 14.64 -31.36 25.65
CA ILE A 99 15.15 -32.71 25.34
C ILE A 99 16.53 -32.95 25.96
N ILE A 100 17.42 -31.95 25.95
CA ILE A 100 18.77 -32.10 26.53
C ILE A 100 18.74 -32.11 28.07
N SER A 101 17.73 -31.48 28.67
CA SER A 101 17.58 -31.39 30.13
C SER A 101 16.75 -32.53 30.76
N ALA A 102 16.25 -33.48 29.95
CA ALA A 102 15.50 -34.65 30.38
C ALA A 102 16.38 -35.91 30.35
#